data_AF-A0A519F8W6-F1
#
_entry.id   AF-A0A519F8W6-F1
#
_cell.length_a   1.000
_cell.length_b   1.000
_cell.length_c   1.000
_cell.angle_alpha   90.00
_cell.angle_beta   90.00
_cell.angle_gamma   90.00
#
_symmetry.space_group_name_H-M   'P 1'
#
loop_
_entity.id
_entity.type
_entity.pdbx_description
1 polymer ?
#
loop_
_entity_poly.entity_id
_entity_poly.type
_entity_poly.pdbx_seq_one_letter_code
_entity_poly.pdbx_strand_id
1 'polypeptide(L)'
;MTRPRFLPDNFTLMLITVVIIASFLPATGQVAVGFGWLTNIAIALLFFLHGAKLSRESIIAGAGHWRLHLLVFGLTFVLFPLLGLALKPVLSPLIGKDLYMGILYLCALPATVQSAIAFTSLARGNIPAAICSAAASSLFGIFLTPLLVTLLLNVHGEGGSTLDAIIKISVQLLLPFIAGQIMRRWIGAWVGRNKNWLKFVDQGSILLVVYGAFSEAVNEGIWQKTPIWDLAGLVGVCCLLLTLVLVAATLLSKLFGFNQEDRITILFCGSKKSLATGVPMAQVLFAG
;
A
#
# COMPACT_ATOMS: atom_id res chain seq x y z
N MET A 1 17.15 -26.55 -7.14
CA MET A 1 15.84 -26.76 -7.80
C MET A 1 15.31 -25.42 -8.27
N THR A 2 15.15 -25.23 -9.58
CA THR A 2 14.54 -24.04 -10.19
C THR A 2 13.07 -23.97 -9.80
N ARG A 3 12.64 -22.83 -9.24
CA ARG A 3 11.22 -22.63 -8.88
C ARG A 3 10.34 -22.67 -10.14
N PRO A 4 9.17 -23.32 -10.10
CA PRO A 4 8.18 -23.25 -11.17
C PRO A 4 7.83 -21.81 -11.50
N ARG A 5 7.74 -21.50 -12.80
CA ARG A 5 7.51 -20.15 -13.34
C ARG A 5 6.18 -19.50 -12.90
N PHE A 6 5.22 -20.30 -12.43
CA PHE A 6 3.89 -19.86 -12.02
C PHE A 6 3.68 -19.81 -10.50
N LEU A 7 4.66 -20.23 -9.69
CA LEU A 7 4.53 -20.10 -8.23
C LEU A 7 4.67 -18.63 -7.83
N PRO A 8 3.71 -18.09 -7.06
CA PRO A 8 3.86 -16.78 -6.44
C PRO A 8 5.12 -16.71 -5.57
N ASP A 9 5.62 -15.51 -5.34
CA ASP A 9 6.76 -15.34 -4.46
C ASP A 9 6.41 -15.72 -3.00
N ASN A 10 7.44 -15.97 -2.19
CA ASN A 10 7.26 -16.43 -0.81
C ASN A 10 6.38 -15.50 0.02
N PHE A 11 6.46 -14.19 -0.21
CA PHE A 11 5.72 -13.22 0.57
C PHE A 11 4.23 -13.27 0.22
N THR A 12 3.87 -13.42 -1.06
CA THR A 12 2.48 -13.69 -1.46
C THR A 12 1.94 -14.99 -0.87
N LEU A 13 2.73 -16.06 -0.86
CA LEU A 13 2.33 -17.34 -0.25
C LEU A 13 2.12 -17.21 1.27
N MET A 14 3.00 -16.46 1.96
CA MET A 14 2.83 -16.16 3.39
C MET A 14 1.56 -15.34 3.65
N LEU A 15 1.25 -14.35 2.81
CA LEU A 15 0.02 -13.57 2.93
C LEU A 15 -1.23 -14.45 2.79
N ILE A 16 -1.27 -15.32 1.78
CA ILE A 16 -2.37 -16.28 1.60
C ILE A 16 -2.49 -17.19 2.82
N THR A 17 -1.36 -17.70 3.32
CA THR A 17 -1.33 -18.56 4.52
C THR A 17 -1.87 -17.84 5.73
N VAL A 18 -1.48 -16.58 5.95
CA VAL A 18 -1.97 -15.76 7.07
C VAL A 18 -3.48 -15.50 6.96
N VAL A 19 -3.99 -15.20 5.76
CA VAL A 19 -5.43 -15.03 5.54
C VAL A 19 -6.19 -16.32 5.86
N ILE A 20 -5.67 -17.48 5.40
CA ILE A 20 -6.25 -18.79 5.73
C ILE A 20 -6.25 -19.01 7.24
N ILE A 21 -5.13 -18.79 7.92
CA ILE A 21 -5.04 -18.96 9.38
C ILE A 21 -6.02 -18.04 10.09
N ALA A 22 -6.09 -16.75 9.74
CA ALA A 22 -7.03 -15.80 10.35
C ALA A 22 -8.50 -16.19 10.10
N SER A 23 -8.80 -16.88 9.00
CA SER A 23 -10.15 -17.35 8.66
C SER A 23 -10.63 -18.48 9.56
N PHE A 24 -9.73 -19.35 10.01
CA PHE A 24 -10.05 -20.50 10.87
C PHE A 24 -9.74 -20.27 12.34
N LEU A 25 -8.76 -19.42 12.63
CA LEU A 25 -8.26 -19.10 13.97
C LEU A 25 -8.18 -17.58 14.15
N PRO A 26 -9.29 -16.84 14.09
CA PRO A 26 -9.27 -15.40 14.32
C PRO A 26 -8.89 -15.08 15.78
N ALA A 27 -8.10 -14.03 15.99
CA ALA A 27 -7.88 -13.48 17.32
C ALA A 27 -9.21 -12.97 17.91
N THR A 28 -9.62 -13.47 19.08
CA THR A 28 -10.89 -13.14 19.74
C THR A 28 -10.69 -12.68 21.20
N GLY A 29 -11.67 -11.96 21.76
CA GLY A 29 -11.67 -11.55 23.16
C GLY A 29 -10.41 -10.78 23.58
N GLN A 30 -9.79 -11.16 24.70
CA GLN A 30 -8.57 -10.51 25.20
C GLN A 30 -7.36 -10.68 24.28
N VAL A 31 -7.31 -11.77 23.49
CA VAL A 31 -6.26 -12.00 22.50
C VAL A 31 -6.34 -10.95 21.39
N ALA A 32 -7.55 -10.56 20.96
CA ALA A 32 -7.75 -9.50 19.98
C ALA A 32 -7.21 -8.15 20.48
N VAL A 33 -7.44 -7.81 21.76
CA VAL A 33 -6.90 -6.57 22.36
C VAL A 33 -5.37 -6.58 22.35
N GLY A 34 -4.75 -7.70 22.74
CA GLY A 34 -3.29 -7.87 22.67
C GLY A 34 -2.75 -7.73 21.25
N PHE A 35 -3.43 -8.33 20.26
CA PHE A 35 -3.10 -8.19 18.85
C PHE A 35 -3.25 -6.76 18.35
N GLY A 36 -4.23 -5.99 18.84
CA GLY A 36 -4.38 -4.57 18.52
C GLY A 36 -3.16 -3.75 18.93
N TRP A 37 -2.69 -3.92 20.16
CA TRP A 37 -1.43 -3.27 20.63
C TRP A 37 -0.22 -3.71 19.81
N LEU A 38 -0.10 -5.02 19.55
CA LEU A 38 1.00 -5.58 18.78
C LEU A 38 1.01 -5.05 17.33
N THR A 39 -0.18 -4.89 16.74
CA THR A 39 -0.38 -4.31 15.40
C THR A 39 0.06 -2.84 15.37
N ASN A 40 -0.33 -2.04 16.37
CA ASN A 40 0.10 -0.65 16.48
C ASN A 40 1.63 -0.53 16.59
N ILE A 41 2.28 -1.38 17.40
CA ILE A 41 3.75 -1.43 17.51
C ILE A 41 4.37 -1.86 16.18
N ALA A 42 3.80 -2.86 15.50
CA ALA A 42 4.30 -3.35 14.21
C ALA A 42 4.22 -2.28 13.12
N ILE A 43 3.14 -1.48 13.09
CA ILE A 43 2.97 -0.33 12.18
C ILE A 43 4.02 0.73 12.49
N ALA A 44 4.18 1.11 13.75
CA ALA A 44 5.18 2.10 14.16
C ALA A 44 6.60 1.63 13.77
N LEU A 45 6.93 0.35 14.02
CA LEU A 45 8.20 -0.24 13.62
C LEU A 45 8.38 -0.23 12.10
N LEU A 46 7.34 -0.58 11.34
CA LEU A 46 7.36 -0.59 9.88
C LEU A 46 7.71 0.80 9.34
N PHE A 47 6.98 1.83 9.76
CA PHE A 47 7.22 3.20 9.28
C PHE A 47 8.54 3.77 9.78
N PHE A 48 8.96 3.44 11.00
CA PHE A 48 10.29 3.77 11.50
C PHE A 48 11.40 3.19 10.63
N LEU A 49 11.30 1.91 10.26
CA LEU A 49 12.28 1.26 9.38
C LEU A 49 12.25 1.84 7.97
N HIS A 50 11.08 2.24 7.46
CA HIS A 50 10.98 2.94 6.17
C HIS A 50 11.73 4.28 6.20
N GLY A 51 11.53 5.07 7.26
CA GLY A 51 12.26 6.32 7.47
C GLY A 51 13.78 6.09 7.57
N ALA A 52 14.21 5.13 8.39
CA ALA A 52 15.62 4.82 8.59
C ALA A 52 16.33 4.28 7.32
N LYS A 53 15.59 3.62 6.41
CA LYS A 53 16.12 3.12 5.14
C LYS A 53 16.27 4.22 4.07
N LEU A 54 15.55 5.35 4.20
CA LEU A 54 15.51 6.38 3.17
C LEU A 54 16.76 7.27 3.19
N SER A 55 17.69 7.00 2.28
CA SER A 55 18.95 7.75 2.21
C SER A 55 18.82 9.15 1.63
N ARG A 56 19.61 10.11 2.15
CA ARG A 56 19.66 11.47 1.61
C ARG A 56 20.11 11.46 0.15
N GLU A 57 21.04 10.57 -0.16
CA GLU A 57 21.56 10.34 -1.50
C GLU A 57 20.45 9.87 -2.45
N SER A 58 19.59 8.93 -2.01
CA SER A 58 18.42 8.48 -2.80
C SER A 58 17.37 9.59 -2.97
N ILE A 59 17.17 10.45 -1.96
CA ILE A 59 16.26 11.60 -2.07
C ILE A 59 16.79 12.59 -3.11
N ILE A 60 18.09 12.94 -3.04
CA ILE A 60 18.71 13.90 -3.97
C ILE A 60 18.77 13.33 -5.40
N ALA A 61 19.22 12.08 -5.56
CA ALA A 61 19.28 11.41 -6.86
C ALA A 61 17.89 11.25 -7.48
N GLY A 62 16.89 10.98 -6.64
CA GLY A 62 15.51 10.90 -7.07
C GLY A 62 14.93 12.26 -7.47
N ALA A 63 15.22 13.34 -6.74
CA ALA A 63 14.68 14.68 -7.01
C ALA A 63 14.97 15.17 -8.44
N GLY A 64 16.07 14.72 -9.06
CA GLY A 64 16.41 15.03 -10.45
C GLY A 64 15.40 14.51 -11.50
N HIS A 65 14.60 13.49 -11.17
CA HIS A 65 13.61 12.89 -12.07
C HIS A 65 12.18 13.40 -11.82
N TRP A 66 12.00 14.69 -11.59
CA TRP A 66 10.70 15.28 -11.23
C TRP A 66 9.56 14.96 -12.24
N ARG A 67 9.84 14.93 -13.55
CA ARG A 67 8.87 14.55 -14.59
C ARG A 67 8.35 13.12 -14.39
N LEU A 68 9.23 12.20 -14.01
CA LEU A 68 8.87 10.81 -13.71
C LEU A 68 8.00 10.75 -12.46
N HIS A 69 8.36 11.47 -11.39
CA HIS A 69 7.59 11.48 -10.15
C HIS A 69 6.19 12.06 -10.34
N LEU A 70 6.07 13.15 -11.10
CA LEU A 70 4.75 13.71 -11.44
C LEU A 70 3.88 12.70 -12.18
N LEU A 71 4.44 11.94 -13.13
CA LEU A 71 3.67 10.93 -13.82
C LEU A 71 3.26 9.78 -12.89
N VAL A 72 4.17 9.29 -12.05
CA VAL A 72 3.86 8.26 -11.05
C VAL A 72 2.77 8.74 -10.08
N PHE A 73 2.83 9.99 -9.63
CA PHE A 73 1.83 10.57 -8.74
C PHE A 73 0.50 10.80 -9.45
N GLY A 74 0.52 11.25 -10.70
CA GLY A 74 -0.66 11.37 -11.54
C GLY A 74 -1.34 10.00 -11.75
N LEU A 75 -0.57 8.95 -12.00
CA LEU A 75 -1.11 7.59 -12.05
C LEU A 75 -1.73 7.21 -10.69
N THR A 76 -0.99 7.39 -9.60
CA THR A 76 -1.35 6.90 -8.26
C THR A 76 -2.53 7.64 -7.63
N PHE A 77 -2.55 8.96 -7.68
CA PHE A 77 -3.51 9.79 -6.94
C PHE A 77 -4.53 10.49 -7.84
N VAL A 78 -4.43 10.38 -9.17
CA VAL A 78 -5.41 10.94 -10.11
C VAL A 78 -6.04 9.84 -10.96
N LEU A 79 -5.24 9.11 -11.75
CA LEU A 79 -5.77 8.10 -12.67
C LEU A 79 -6.49 6.97 -11.92
N PHE A 80 -5.91 6.42 -10.86
CA PHE A 80 -6.56 5.38 -10.05
C PHE A 80 -7.93 5.82 -9.52
N PRO A 81 -8.06 6.95 -8.79
CA PRO A 81 -9.37 7.46 -8.37
C PRO A 81 -10.35 7.69 -9.52
N LEU A 82 -9.90 8.29 -10.62
CA LEU A 82 -10.75 8.53 -11.78
C LEU A 82 -11.25 7.23 -12.41
N LEU A 83 -10.40 6.20 -12.52
CA LEU A 83 -10.82 4.87 -12.98
C LEU A 83 -11.82 4.23 -12.02
N GLY A 84 -11.58 4.34 -10.70
CA GLY A 84 -12.52 3.86 -9.69
C GLY A 84 -13.91 4.47 -9.84
N LEU A 85 -13.99 5.80 -10.04
CA LEU A 85 -15.25 6.50 -10.28
C LEU A 85 -15.88 6.17 -11.64
N ALA A 86 -15.08 6.14 -12.70
CA ALA A 86 -15.57 5.89 -14.07
C ALA A 86 -16.12 4.47 -14.23
N LEU A 87 -15.56 3.50 -13.50
CA LEU A 87 -15.99 2.11 -13.55
C LEU A 87 -17.18 1.81 -12.61
N LYS A 88 -17.62 2.77 -11.77
CA LYS A 88 -18.79 2.62 -10.87
C LYS A 88 -19.99 1.86 -11.46
N PRO A 89 -20.51 2.18 -12.67
CA PRO A 89 -21.69 1.49 -13.22
C PRO A 89 -21.45 0.01 -13.51
N VAL A 90 -20.19 -0.41 -13.67
CA VAL A 90 -19.81 -1.81 -13.89
C VAL A 90 -19.44 -2.48 -12.57
N LEU A 91 -18.68 -1.79 -11.70
CA LEU A 91 -18.18 -2.36 -10.45
C LEU A 91 -19.30 -2.56 -9.43
N SER A 92 -20.12 -1.53 -9.19
CA SER A 92 -21.11 -1.57 -8.11
C SER A 92 -22.16 -2.69 -8.24
N PRO A 93 -22.67 -3.03 -9.45
CA PRO A 93 -23.54 -4.19 -9.61
C PRO A 93 -22.81 -5.53 -9.51
N LEU A 94 -21.51 -5.57 -9.82
CA LEU A 94 -20.73 -6.81 -9.88
C LEU A 94 -20.24 -7.28 -8.49
N ILE A 95 -19.89 -6.36 -7.60
CA ILE A 95 -19.30 -6.67 -6.28
C ILE A 95 -20.09 -6.09 -5.10
N GLY A 96 -21.22 -5.43 -5.36
CA GLY A 96 -21.99 -4.74 -4.33
C GLY A 96 -21.37 -3.40 -3.88
N LYS A 97 -22.10 -2.67 -3.04
CA LYS A 97 -21.74 -1.31 -2.62
C LYS A 97 -20.54 -1.29 -1.68
N ASP A 98 -20.48 -2.18 -0.71
CA ASP A 98 -19.44 -2.16 0.33
C ASP A 98 -18.05 -2.48 -0.25
N LEU A 99 -17.95 -3.51 -1.10
CA LEU A 99 -16.70 -3.81 -1.79
C LEU A 99 -16.30 -2.73 -2.79
N TYR A 100 -17.28 -2.05 -3.41
CA TYR A 100 -16.98 -0.89 -4.26
C TYR A 100 -16.36 0.27 -3.47
N MET A 101 -16.81 0.52 -2.23
CA MET A 101 -16.16 1.50 -1.34
C MET A 101 -14.72 1.07 -1.03
N GLY A 102 -14.48 -0.22 -0.80
CA GLY A 102 -13.14 -0.80 -0.67
C GLY A 102 -12.26 -0.60 -1.91
N ILE A 103 -12.83 -0.70 -3.12
CA ILE A 103 -12.10 -0.42 -4.37
C ILE A 103 -11.75 1.06 -4.50
N LEU A 104 -12.68 1.97 -4.20
CA LEU A 104 -12.39 3.40 -4.19
C LEU A 104 -11.31 3.76 -3.16
N TYR A 105 -11.35 3.12 -1.99
CA TYR A 105 -10.30 3.22 -0.98
C TYR A 105 -8.94 2.74 -1.52
N LEU A 106 -8.89 1.56 -2.14
CA LEU A 106 -7.70 1.03 -2.81
C LEU A 106 -7.15 2.02 -3.86
N CYS A 107 -8.03 2.69 -4.60
CA CYS A 107 -7.65 3.70 -5.59
C CYS A 107 -7.01 4.94 -4.96
N ALA A 108 -7.37 5.30 -3.74
CA ALA A 108 -6.80 6.43 -3.00
C ALA A 108 -5.46 6.12 -2.30
N LEU A 109 -5.09 4.84 -2.18
CA LEU A 109 -3.86 4.43 -1.48
C LEU A 109 -2.57 4.86 -2.20
N PRO A 110 -1.47 5.08 -1.46
CA PRO A 110 -0.17 5.34 -2.06
C PRO A 110 0.47 4.09 -2.66
N ALA A 111 1.60 4.28 -3.34
CA ALA A 111 2.36 3.21 -3.95
C ALA A 111 3.14 2.35 -2.93
N THR A 112 3.40 1.07 -3.26
CA THR A 112 4.28 0.21 -2.45
C THR A 112 5.75 0.61 -2.59
N VAL A 113 6.49 0.66 -1.49
CA VAL A 113 7.95 0.86 -1.52
C VAL A 113 8.67 -0.41 -1.95
N GLN A 114 8.51 -1.51 -1.21
CA GLN A 114 9.34 -2.70 -1.39
C GLN A 114 9.08 -3.42 -2.72
N SER A 115 7.80 -3.61 -3.10
CA SER A 115 7.47 -4.35 -4.32
C SER A 115 7.86 -3.57 -5.58
N ALA A 116 7.67 -2.24 -5.59
CA ALA A 116 8.06 -1.39 -6.71
C ALA A 116 9.57 -1.41 -6.93
N ILE A 117 10.37 -1.27 -5.86
CA ILE A 117 11.84 -1.33 -5.96
C ILE A 117 12.30 -2.71 -6.43
N ALA A 118 11.71 -3.79 -5.90
CA ALA A 118 12.07 -5.15 -6.27
C ALA A 118 11.78 -5.44 -7.75
N PHE A 119 10.59 -5.12 -8.24
CA PHE A 119 10.23 -5.34 -9.63
C PHE A 119 11.00 -4.44 -10.60
N THR A 120 11.23 -3.17 -10.25
CA THR A 120 12.09 -2.28 -11.03
C THR A 120 13.51 -2.84 -11.12
N SER A 121 14.08 -3.32 -10.01
CA SER A 121 15.42 -3.92 -10.00
C SER A 121 15.50 -5.18 -10.87
N LEU A 122 14.52 -6.09 -10.75
CA LEU A 122 14.45 -7.31 -11.57
C LEU A 122 14.31 -7.00 -13.07
N ALA A 123 13.55 -5.97 -13.40
CA ALA A 123 13.36 -5.51 -14.77
C ALA A 123 14.49 -4.58 -15.28
N ARG A 124 15.50 -4.29 -14.45
CA ARG A 124 16.63 -3.39 -14.77
C ARG A 124 16.19 -1.95 -15.09
N GLY A 125 15.20 -1.44 -14.36
CA GLY A 125 14.79 -0.03 -14.44
C GLY A 125 15.62 0.88 -13.53
N ASN A 126 15.23 2.16 -13.47
CA ASN A 126 15.90 3.18 -12.67
C ASN A 126 15.59 3.00 -11.17
N ILE A 127 16.44 2.24 -10.46
CA ILE A 127 16.28 1.91 -9.04
C ILE A 127 16.30 3.16 -8.13
N PRO A 128 17.23 4.12 -8.28
CA PRO A 128 17.21 5.36 -7.49
C PRO A 128 15.90 6.13 -7.62
N ALA A 129 15.38 6.28 -8.85
CA ALA A 129 14.09 6.92 -9.08
C ALA A 129 12.94 6.13 -8.44
N ALA A 130 12.95 4.79 -8.51
CA ALA A 130 11.93 3.96 -7.88
C ALA A 130 11.91 4.11 -6.34
N ILE A 131 13.07 4.13 -5.70
CA ILE A 131 13.20 4.33 -4.24
C ILE A 131 12.59 5.69 -3.86
N CYS A 132 12.98 6.75 -4.57
CA CYS A 132 12.49 8.09 -4.28
C CYS A 132 10.99 8.22 -4.56
N SER A 133 10.51 7.75 -5.71
CA SER A 133 9.12 7.87 -6.11
C SER A 133 8.19 7.12 -5.16
N ALA A 134 8.56 5.90 -4.77
CA ALA A 134 7.75 5.10 -3.87
C ALA A 134 7.77 5.66 -2.44
N ALA A 135 8.92 6.13 -1.95
CA ALA A 135 9.01 6.77 -0.64
C ALA A 135 8.20 8.07 -0.60
N ALA A 136 8.31 8.90 -1.63
CA ALA A 136 7.57 10.14 -1.73
C ALA A 136 6.07 9.88 -1.87
N SER A 137 5.65 8.91 -2.69
CA SER A 137 4.23 8.49 -2.77
C SER A 137 3.70 8.03 -1.41
N SER A 138 4.47 7.22 -0.66
CA SER A 138 4.08 6.80 0.68
C SER A 138 3.95 7.98 1.65
N LEU A 139 4.88 8.94 1.59
CA LEU A 139 4.88 10.12 2.46
C LEU A 139 3.71 11.07 2.15
N PHE A 140 3.54 11.41 0.87
CA PHE A 140 2.43 12.24 0.42
C PHE A 140 1.08 11.54 0.63
N GLY A 141 1.02 10.22 0.47
CA GLY A 141 -0.18 9.41 0.71
C GLY A 141 -0.74 9.54 2.13
N ILE A 142 0.10 9.77 3.15
CA ILE A 142 -0.37 10.02 4.53
C ILE A 142 -1.36 11.17 4.60
N PHE A 143 -1.19 12.19 3.75
CA PHE A 143 -2.07 13.36 3.69
C PHE A 143 -3.10 13.26 2.56
N LEU A 144 -2.68 12.81 1.37
CA LEU A 144 -3.54 12.75 0.19
C LEU A 144 -4.61 11.67 0.30
N THR A 145 -4.31 10.51 0.89
CA THR A 145 -5.27 9.40 0.96
C THR A 145 -6.51 9.77 1.78
N PRO A 146 -6.43 10.32 3.01
CA PRO A 146 -7.61 10.75 3.75
C PRO A 146 -8.45 11.81 2.99
N LEU A 147 -7.79 12.77 2.35
CA LEU A 147 -8.47 13.81 1.55
C LEU A 147 -9.21 13.21 0.35
N LEU A 148 -8.55 12.31 -0.39
CA LEU A 148 -9.17 11.60 -1.50
C LEU A 148 -10.31 10.71 -1.01
N VAL A 149 -10.17 10.03 0.13
CA VAL A 149 -11.22 9.20 0.71
C VAL A 149 -12.45 10.02 1.07
N THR A 150 -12.28 11.14 1.77
CA THR A 150 -13.40 12.07 2.05
C THR A 150 -14.06 12.55 0.76
N LEU A 151 -13.27 12.91 -0.26
CA LEU A 151 -13.80 13.38 -1.54
C LEU A 151 -14.56 12.28 -2.32
N LEU A 152 -14.02 11.06 -2.37
CA LEU A 152 -14.55 9.96 -3.20
C LEU A 152 -15.71 9.23 -2.53
N LEU A 153 -15.64 9.05 -1.21
CA LEU A 153 -16.58 8.24 -0.45
C LEU A 153 -17.63 9.07 0.27
N ASN A 154 -17.44 10.40 0.37
CA ASN A 154 -18.22 11.29 1.21
C ASN A 154 -18.27 10.84 2.69
N VAL A 155 -17.30 10.02 3.10
CA VAL A 155 -17.13 9.55 4.47
C VAL A 155 -16.52 10.70 5.26
N HIS A 156 -17.32 11.23 6.17
CA HIS A 156 -16.87 12.08 7.26
C HIS A 156 -16.57 11.13 8.41
N GLY A 157 -15.35 11.16 8.96
CA GLY A 157 -15.00 10.29 10.09
C GLY A 157 -15.99 10.47 11.24
N GLU A 158 -16.26 9.43 12.02
CA GLU A 158 -17.23 9.45 13.13
C GLU A 158 -17.13 10.74 13.96
N GLY A 159 -18.14 11.61 13.85
CA GLY A 159 -18.27 12.83 14.67
C GLY A 159 -17.09 13.82 14.64
N GLY A 160 -16.09 13.60 13.79
CA GLY A 160 -14.80 14.31 13.77
C GLY A 160 -14.47 14.81 12.37
N SER A 161 -13.83 15.97 12.30
CA SER A 161 -13.42 16.56 11.03
C SER A 161 -12.46 15.61 10.30
N THR A 162 -12.45 15.60 8.96
CA THR A 162 -11.39 14.95 8.15
C THR A 162 -9.99 15.32 8.66
N LEU A 163 -9.86 16.51 9.26
CA LEU A 163 -8.67 16.97 9.96
C LEU A 163 -8.21 16.02 11.09
N ASP A 164 -9.12 15.50 11.92
CA ASP A 164 -8.79 14.62 13.03
C ASP A 164 -8.26 13.27 12.55
N ALA A 165 -8.86 12.72 11.49
CA ALA A 165 -8.37 11.51 10.84
C ALA A 165 -6.97 11.73 10.24
N ILE A 166 -6.76 12.86 9.55
CA ILE A 166 -5.44 13.25 9.03
C ILE A 166 -4.43 13.36 10.17
N ILE A 167 -4.77 14.00 11.28
CA ILE A 167 -3.89 14.16 12.44
C ILE A 167 -3.56 12.79 13.04
N LYS A 168 -4.55 11.93 13.29
CA LYS A 168 -4.33 10.58 13.83
C LYS A 168 -3.42 9.75 12.93
N ILE A 169 -3.70 9.71 11.63
CA ILE A 169 -2.90 8.97 10.65
C ILE A 169 -1.49 9.56 10.53
N SER A 170 -1.37 10.89 10.53
CA SER A 170 -0.07 11.57 10.53
C SER A 170 0.73 11.21 11.78
N VAL A 171 0.13 11.26 12.97
CA VAL A 171 0.83 10.86 14.20
C VAL A 171 1.20 9.39 14.16
N GLN A 172 0.31 8.50 13.74
CA GLN A 172 0.56 7.05 13.74
C GLN A 172 1.63 6.64 12.72
N LEU A 173 1.67 7.27 11.54
CA LEU A 173 2.53 6.86 10.43
C LEU A 173 3.74 7.78 10.23
N LEU A 174 3.55 9.10 10.32
CA LEU A 174 4.58 10.10 10.06
C LEU A 174 5.54 10.26 11.25
N LEU A 175 5.04 10.24 12.49
CA LEU A 175 5.90 10.36 13.68
C LEU A 175 6.97 9.26 13.74
N PRO A 176 6.63 7.95 13.64
CA PRO A 176 7.65 6.91 13.61
C PRO A 176 8.57 7.03 12.40
N PHE A 177 8.04 7.42 11.24
CA PHE A 177 8.85 7.65 10.04
C PHE A 177 9.90 8.76 10.24
N ILE A 178 9.48 9.91 10.77
CA ILE A 178 10.38 11.04 11.09
C ILE A 178 11.40 10.60 12.12
N ALA A 179 10.98 9.91 13.18
CA ALA A 179 11.89 9.37 14.18
C ALA A 179 12.94 8.44 13.53
N GLY A 180 12.52 7.55 12.63
CA GLY A 180 13.43 6.69 11.86
C GLY A 180 14.41 7.48 11.01
N GLN A 181 13.94 8.53 10.34
CA GLN A 181 14.78 9.36 9.48
C GLN A 181 15.79 10.21 10.27
N ILE A 182 15.40 10.73 11.44
CA ILE A 182 16.31 11.39 12.37
C ILE A 182 17.34 10.37 12.89
N MET A 183 16.88 9.18 13.27
CA MET A 183 17.73 8.11 13.78
C MET A 183 18.74 7.60 12.75
N ARG A 184 18.44 7.72 11.46
CA ARG A 184 19.31 7.29 10.35
C ARG A 184 20.73 7.82 10.46
N ARG A 185 20.96 9.02 11.02
CA ARG A 185 22.33 9.56 11.17
C ARG A 185 23.23 8.68 12.05
N TRP A 186 22.65 7.91 12.98
CA TRP A 186 23.39 6.98 13.84
C TRP A 186 23.26 5.54 13.39
N ILE A 187 22.05 5.10 12.99
CA ILE A 187 21.80 3.68 12.66
C ILE A 187 21.90 3.37 11.16
N GLY A 188 22.05 4.37 10.28
CA GLY A 188 21.97 4.21 8.83
C GLY A 188 22.99 3.23 8.24
N ALA A 189 24.22 3.24 8.75
CA ALA A 189 25.26 2.29 8.32
C ALA A 189 24.95 0.84 8.77
N TRP A 190 24.29 0.67 9.93
CA TRP A 190 23.82 -0.63 10.40
C TRP A 190 22.61 -1.10 9.58
N VAL A 191 21.63 -0.22 9.36
CA VAL A 191 20.47 -0.46 8.48
C VAL A 191 20.91 -0.88 7.08
N GLY A 192 21.91 -0.21 6.53
CA GLY A 192 22.49 -0.52 5.23
C GLY A 192 23.16 -1.90 5.16
N ARG A 193 23.81 -2.34 6.26
CA ARG A 193 24.46 -3.66 6.37
C ARG A 193 23.45 -4.79 6.62
N ASN A 194 22.37 -4.51 7.34
CA ASN A 194 21.39 -5.51 7.78
C ASN A 194 20.11 -5.54 6.92
N LYS A 195 20.15 -5.06 5.67
CA LYS A 195 18.98 -4.96 4.76
C LYS A 195 18.18 -6.25 4.64
N ASN A 196 18.85 -7.40 4.61
CA ASN A 196 18.19 -8.71 4.48
C ASN A 196 17.38 -9.06 5.74
N TRP A 197 17.93 -8.83 6.92
CA TRP A 197 17.21 -9.05 8.18
C TRP A 197 16.05 -8.06 8.33
N LEU A 198 16.28 -6.79 8.01
CA LEU A 198 15.25 -5.75 8.01
C LEU A 198 14.15 -5.94 6.97
N LYS A 199 14.35 -6.81 5.98
CA LYS A 199 13.28 -7.23 5.07
C LYS A 199 12.32 -8.19 5.77
N PHE A 200 12.82 -9.13 6.58
CA PHE A 200 11.96 -10.05 7.33
C PHE A 200 11.16 -9.34 8.42
N VAL A 201 11.76 -8.36 9.10
CA VAL A 201 11.02 -7.54 10.07
C VAL A 201 9.89 -6.77 9.39
N ASP A 202 10.18 -6.15 8.25
CA ASP A 202 9.19 -5.41 7.45
C ASP A 202 8.04 -6.30 6.97
N GLN A 203 8.36 -7.45 6.39
CA GLN A 203 7.36 -8.43 5.94
C GLN A 203 6.57 -9.01 7.11
N GLY A 204 7.22 -9.31 8.24
CA GLY A 204 6.57 -9.78 9.46
C GLY A 204 5.57 -8.78 10.03
N SER A 205 5.92 -7.49 10.06
CA SER A 205 4.98 -6.43 10.45
C SER A 205 3.75 -6.39 9.55
N ILE A 206 3.92 -6.52 8.23
CA ILE A 206 2.79 -6.55 7.28
C ILE A 206 1.91 -7.78 7.51
N LEU A 207 2.52 -8.97 7.67
CA LEU A 207 1.77 -10.20 7.95
C LEU A 207 0.96 -10.09 9.23
N LEU A 208 1.52 -9.48 10.28
CA LEU A 208 0.83 -9.29 11.55
C LEU A 208 -0.37 -8.32 11.42
N VAL A 209 -0.18 -7.23 10.70
CA VAL A 209 -1.25 -6.26 10.40
C VAL A 209 -2.37 -6.90 9.60
N VAL A 210 -2.04 -7.70 8.58
CA VAL A 210 -3.02 -8.44 7.77
C VAL A 210 -3.78 -9.44 8.63
N TYR A 211 -3.07 -10.19 9.49
CA TYR A 211 -3.69 -11.15 10.40
C TYR A 211 -4.69 -10.48 11.34
N GLY A 212 -4.31 -9.35 11.95
CA GLY A 212 -5.19 -8.59 12.84
C GLY A 212 -6.46 -8.12 12.15
N ALA A 213 -6.32 -7.46 11.00
CA ALA A 213 -7.46 -6.94 10.24
C ALA A 213 -8.37 -8.06 9.70
N PHE A 214 -7.81 -9.17 9.22
CA PHE A 214 -8.64 -10.31 8.79
C PHE A 214 -9.32 -11.01 9.98
N SER A 215 -8.64 -11.14 11.12
CA SER A 215 -9.26 -11.72 12.33
C SER A 215 -10.49 -10.93 12.76
N GLU A 216 -10.39 -9.59 12.75
CA GLU A 216 -11.49 -8.68 13.04
C GLU A 216 -12.65 -8.85 12.04
N ALA A 217 -12.36 -8.82 10.74
CA ALA A 217 -13.37 -9.03 9.69
C ALA A 217 -14.06 -10.42 9.79
N VAL A 218 -13.31 -11.46 10.17
CA VAL A 218 -13.87 -12.81 10.41
C VAL A 218 -14.78 -12.83 11.63
N ASN A 219 -14.39 -12.17 12.72
CA ASN A 219 -15.23 -12.01 13.92
C ASN A 219 -16.52 -11.23 13.61
N GLU A 220 -16.47 -10.27 12.68
CA GLU A 220 -17.63 -9.54 12.17
C GLU A 220 -18.48 -10.35 11.17
N GLY A 221 -18.08 -11.58 10.84
CA GLY A 221 -18.84 -12.48 10.00
C GLY A 221 -18.68 -12.24 8.49
N ILE A 222 -17.50 -11.81 8.03
CA ILE A 222 -17.23 -11.58 6.60
C ILE A 222 -17.65 -12.75 5.69
N TRP A 223 -17.45 -14.00 6.12
CA TRP A 223 -17.80 -15.19 5.34
C TRP A 223 -19.31 -15.40 5.17
N GLN A 224 -20.13 -14.81 6.04
CA GLN A 224 -21.59 -14.84 5.93
C GLN A 224 -22.12 -13.62 5.18
N LYS A 225 -21.45 -12.48 5.32
CA LYS A 225 -21.85 -11.18 4.74
C LYS A 225 -21.40 -11.02 3.28
N THR A 226 -20.36 -11.72 2.86
CA THR A 226 -19.75 -11.56 1.52
C THR A 226 -19.90 -12.85 0.70
N PRO A 227 -20.82 -12.88 -0.28
CA PRO A 227 -20.96 -13.99 -1.22
C PRO A 227 -19.66 -14.32 -1.95
N ILE A 228 -19.42 -15.60 -2.22
CA ILE A 228 -18.21 -16.03 -2.95
C ILE A 228 -18.13 -15.46 -4.37
N TRP A 229 -19.28 -15.18 -4.98
CA TRP A 229 -19.39 -14.51 -6.28
C TRP A 229 -18.87 -13.09 -6.25
N ASP A 230 -19.10 -12.36 -5.16
CA ASP A 230 -18.61 -11.00 -4.97
C ASP A 230 -17.08 -11.00 -4.78
N LEU A 231 -16.53 -12.02 -4.11
CA LEU A 231 -15.08 -12.24 -4.00
C LEU A 231 -14.44 -12.56 -5.35
N ALA A 232 -15.08 -13.42 -6.16
CA ALA A 232 -14.62 -13.70 -7.53
C ALA A 232 -14.70 -12.45 -8.42
N GLY A 233 -15.79 -11.69 -8.30
CA GLY A 233 -15.95 -10.38 -8.92
C GLY A 233 -14.83 -9.43 -8.52
N LEU A 234 -14.51 -9.34 -7.22
CA LEU A 234 -13.44 -8.50 -6.69
C LEU A 234 -12.08 -8.84 -7.30
N VAL A 235 -11.76 -10.13 -7.47
CA VAL A 235 -10.54 -10.55 -8.17
C VAL A 235 -10.55 -10.04 -9.62
N GLY A 236 -11.66 -10.23 -10.33
CA GLY A 236 -11.83 -9.73 -11.70
C GLY A 236 -11.66 -8.21 -11.80
N VAL A 237 -12.25 -7.46 -10.86
CA VAL A 237 -12.13 -6.00 -10.78
C VAL A 237 -10.68 -5.56 -10.50
N CYS A 238 -10.00 -6.21 -9.56
CA CYS A 238 -8.59 -5.94 -9.29
C CYS A 238 -7.71 -6.21 -10.52
N CYS A 239 -7.95 -7.31 -11.25
CA CYS A 239 -7.25 -7.64 -12.48
C CYS A 239 -7.52 -6.61 -13.58
N LEU A 240 -8.78 -6.21 -13.78
CA LEU A 240 -9.18 -5.20 -14.76
C LEU A 240 -8.49 -3.87 -14.47
N LEU A 241 -8.61 -3.39 -13.23
CA LEU A 241 -8.08 -2.10 -12.81
C LEU A 241 -6.55 -2.08 -12.93
N LEU A 242 -5.87 -3.14 -12.48
CA LEU A 242 -4.43 -3.28 -12.65
C LEU A 242 -4.03 -3.26 -14.13
N THR A 243 -4.78 -3.97 -14.99
CA THR A 243 -4.53 -4.02 -16.43
C THR A 243 -4.64 -2.63 -17.06
N LEU A 244 -5.72 -1.89 -16.75
CA LEU A 244 -5.94 -0.53 -17.25
C LEU A 244 -4.80 0.41 -16.84
N VAL A 245 -4.37 0.35 -15.58
CA VAL A 245 -3.28 1.20 -15.09
C VAL A 245 -1.94 0.80 -15.72
N LEU A 246 -1.64 -0.49 -15.88
CA LEU A 246 -0.40 -0.93 -16.55
C LEU A 246 -0.36 -0.50 -18.01
N VAL A 247 -1.49 -0.60 -18.73
CA VAL A 247 -1.62 -0.12 -20.11
C VAL A 247 -1.43 1.40 -20.15
N ALA A 248 -2.14 2.15 -19.31
CA ALA A 248 -2.01 3.61 -19.24
C ALA A 248 -0.59 4.05 -18.90
N ALA A 249 0.05 3.45 -17.90
CA ALA A 249 1.44 3.73 -17.52
C ALA A 249 2.40 3.44 -18.69
N THR A 250 2.19 2.36 -19.43
CA THR A 250 3.00 2.01 -20.60
C THR A 250 2.82 3.02 -21.73
N LEU A 251 1.59 3.43 -22.02
CA LEU A 251 1.28 4.37 -23.10
C LEU A 251 1.75 5.79 -22.77
N LEU A 252 1.42 6.29 -21.57
CA LEU A 252 1.81 7.64 -21.13
C LEU A 252 3.32 7.78 -21.00
N SER A 253 4.01 6.76 -20.50
CA SER A 253 5.47 6.80 -20.38
C SER A 253 6.18 6.80 -21.75
N LYS A 254 5.61 6.12 -22.76
CA LYS A 254 6.04 6.25 -24.16
C LYS A 254 5.75 7.64 -24.73
N LEU A 255 4.52 8.11 -24.54
CA LEU A 255 4.04 9.38 -25.10
C LEU A 255 4.88 10.57 -24.61
N PHE A 256 5.26 10.57 -23.34
CA PHE A 256 6.08 11.63 -22.75
C PHE A 256 7.59 11.47 -23.01
N GLY A 257 8.00 10.47 -23.79
CA GLY A 257 9.38 10.30 -24.28
C GLY A 257 10.38 9.83 -23.22
N PHE A 258 9.95 9.09 -22.20
CA PHE A 258 10.87 8.55 -21.19
C PHE A 258 11.74 7.42 -21.77
N ASN A 259 12.97 7.29 -21.28
CA ASN A 259 13.86 6.18 -21.63
C ASN A 259 13.33 4.84 -21.06
N GLN A 260 13.90 3.71 -21.49
CA GLN A 260 13.41 2.39 -21.09
C GLN A 260 13.45 2.16 -19.57
N GLU A 261 14.51 2.61 -18.90
CA GLU A 261 14.70 2.42 -17.45
C GLU A 261 13.65 3.19 -16.64
N ASP A 262 13.36 4.43 -17.03
CA ASP A 262 12.35 5.28 -16.42
C ASP A 262 10.94 4.76 -16.70
N ARG A 263 10.67 4.25 -17.90
CA ARG A 263 9.37 3.63 -18.25
C ARG A 263 9.07 2.41 -17.40
N ILE A 264 10.08 1.59 -17.10
CA ILE A 264 9.95 0.45 -16.18
C ILE A 264 9.65 0.94 -14.76
N THR A 265 10.35 1.98 -14.30
CA THR A 265 10.10 2.59 -12.99
C THR A 265 8.68 3.16 -12.90
N ILE A 266 8.20 3.87 -13.92
CA ILE A 266 6.84 4.43 -13.97
C ILE A 266 5.80 3.31 -13.90
N LEU A 267 6.01 2.21 -14.64
CA LEU A 267 5.11 1.07 -14.65
C LEU A 267 4.94 0.47 -13.24
N PHE A 268 6.03 0.17 -12.54
CA PHE A 268 5.96 -0.51 -11.24
C PHE A 268 5.63 0.43 -10.09
N CYS A 269 6.17 1.64 -10.07
CA CYS A 269 5.84 2.62 -9.03
C CYS A 269 4.42 3.15 -9.19
N GLY A 270 3.93 3.31 -10.42
CA GLY A 270 2.61 3.87 -10.70
C GLY A 270 1.45 2.89 -10.64
N SER A 271 1.67 1.57 -10.55
CA SER A 271 0.61 0.55 -10.57
C SER A 271 0.41 -0.24 -9.28
N LYS A 272 1.37 -0.18 -8.34
CA LYS A 272 1.37 -1.02 -7.14
C LYS A 272 0.87 -0.26 -5.93
N LYS A 273 -0.26 -0.65 -5.34
CA LYS A 273 -0.86 -0.01 -4.16
C LYS A 273 -0.41 -0.66 -2.84
N SER A 274 -0.18 0.16 -1.83
CA SER A 274 0.42 -0.27 -0.56
C SER A 274 -0.59 -0.76 0.47
N LEU A 275 -0.60 -2.07 0.69
CA LEU A 275 -1.32 -2.69 1.80
C LEU A 275 -0.76 -2.26 3.16
N ALA A 276 0.57 -2.17 3.27
CA ALA A 276 1.28 -1.83 4.52
C ALA A 276 0.84 -0.48 5.10
N THR A 277 0.53 0.48 4.23
CA THR A 277 -0.02 1.78 4.60
C THR A 277 -1.54 1.78 4.65
N GLY A 278 -2.19 0.96 3.81
CA GLY A 278 -3.64 0.92 3.70
C GLY A 278 -4.33 0.35 4.94
N VAL A 279 -3.91 -0.81 5.45
CA VAL A 279 -4.62 -1.40 6.60
C VAL A 279 -4.64 -0.47 7.83
N PRO A 280 -3.52 0.16 8.25
CA PRO A 280 -3.53 1.12 9.36
C PRO A 280 -4.42 2.33 9.11
N MET A 281 -4.40 2.88 7.89
CA MET A 281 -5.25 4.01 7.52
C MET A 281 -6.72 3.63 7.53
N ALA A 282 -7.07 2.44 7.06
CA ALA A 282 -8.45 1.96 7.05
C ALA A 282 -9.00 1.84 8.47
N GLN A 283 -8.21 1.31 9.42
CA GLN A 283 -8.58 1.24 10.83
C GLN A 283 -8.85 2.61 11.46
N VAL A 284 -8.27 3.70 10.95
CA VAL A 284 -8.56 5.05 11.46
C VAL A 284 -9.70 5.73 10.69
N LEU A 285 -9.83 5.47 9.38
CA LEU A 285 -10.83 6.11 8.51
C LEU A 285 -12.21 5.45 8.56
N PHE A 286 -12.26 4.15 8.84
CA PHE A 286 -13.47 3.34 8.84
C PHE A 286 -13.72 2.65 10.18
N ALA A 287 -12.98 2.98 11.24
CA ALA A 287 -13.41 2.61 12.59
C ALA A 287 -14.70 3.38 12.89
N GLY A 288 -15.83 2.69 12.77
CA GLY A 288 -17.20 3.13 12.99
C GLY A 288 -18.19 2.04 12.56
#